data_AF-A0A9C8ZP37-F1
#
_entry.id   AF-A0A9C8ZP37-F1
#
_cell.length_a   1.000
_cell.length_b   1.000
_cell.length_c   1.000
_cell.angle_alpha   90.00
_cell.angle_beta   90.00
_cell.angle_gamma   90.00
#
_symmetry.space_group_name_H-M   'P 1'
#
loop_
_entity.id
_entity.type
_entity.pdbx_description
1 polymer ?
#
loop_
_entity_poly.entity_id
_entity_poly.type
_entity_poly.pdbx_seq_one_letter_code
_entity_poly.pdbx_strand_id
1 'polypeptide(L)'
;GERGKPSEKVANEAAAEVIAYHRQTAALDPHLPDQLLPVLALAGGPSALSTQRITRHVLTNVAVIGRFVERPITVEGNEGEPGLIRVAGDAPVLPSP
;
A
#
# COMPACT_ATOMS: atom_id res chain seq x y z
N GLY A 1 -19.55 -4.71 -0.03
CA GLY A 1 -19.53 -5.82 -1.01
C GLY A 1 -20.83 -5.81 -1.77
N GLU A 2 -20.78 -5.52 -3.06
CA GLU A 2 -21.89 -5.74 -3.99
C GLU A 2 -21.56 -6.92 -4.90
N ARG A 3 -22.59 -7.69 -5.24
CA ARG A 3 -22.49 -8.83 -6.15
C ARG A 3 -22.16 -8.34 -7.57
N GLY A 4 -20.95 -8.65 -8.05
CA GLY A 4 -20.60 -8.56 -9.48
C GLY A 4 -19.42 -7.66 -9.83
N LYS A 5 -18.84 -6.94 -8.87
CA LYS A 5 -17.61 -6.18 -9.11
C LYS A 5 -16.39 -7.10 -8.92
N PRO A 6 -15.48 -7.25 -9.91
CA PRO A 6 -14.25 -8.01 -9.72
C PRO A 6 -13.56 -7.52 -8.46
N SER A 7 -13.14 -8.42 -7.56
CA SER A 7 -12.50 -8.06 -6.28
C SER A 7 -11.32 -7.11 -6.48
N GLU A 8 -10.66 -7.20 -7.62
CA GLU A 8 -9.60 -6.32 -8.08
C GLU A 8 -10.08 -4.86 -8.26
N LYS A 9 -11.26 -4.63 -8.85
CA LYS A 9 -11.85 -3.29 -9.00
C LYS A 9 -12.27 -2.70 -7.65
N VAL A 10 -12.78 -3.52 -6.74
CA VAL A 10 -13.15 -3.08 -5.38
C VAL A 10 -11.89 -2.71 -4.58
N ALA A 11 -10.83 -3.50 -4.68
CA ALA A 11 -9.55 -3.21 -4.03
C ALA A 11 -8.89 -1.96 -4.63
N ASN A 12 -8.92 -1.80 -5.96
CA ASN A 12 -8.35 -0.64 -6.64
C ASN A 12 -9.09 0.66 -6.33
N GLU A 13 -10.43 0.62 -6.26
CA GLU A 13 -11.22 1.80 -5.90
C GLU A 13 -11.10 2.16 -4.42
N ALA A 14 -11.08 1.16 -3.53
CA ALA A 14 -10.83 1.41 -2.11
C ALA A 14 -9.41 1.95 -1.88
N ALA A 15 -8.41 1.41 -2.57
CA ALA A 15 -7.05 1.95 -2.55
C ALA A 15 -7.02 3.37 -3.12
N ALA A 16 -7.68 3.64 -4.25
CA ALA A 16 -7.73 4.96 -4.87
C ALA A 16 -8.45 6.00 -3.99
N GLU A 17 -9.54 5.64 -3.33
CA GLU A 17 -10.26 6.51 -2.39
C GLU A 17 -9.43 6.78 -1.13
N VAL A 18 -8.77 5.76 -0.57
CA VAL A 18 -7.83 5.93 0.56
C VAL A 18 -6.66 6.83 0.15
N ILE A 19 -6.07 6.62 -1.03
CA ILE A 19 -4.95 7.41 -1.58
C ILE A 19 -5.37 8.87 -1.82
N ALA A 20 -6.55 9.10 -2.39
CA ALA A 20 -7.06 10.45 -2.68
C ALA A 20 -7.35 11.22 -1.38
N TYR A 21 -7.89 10.55 -0.37
CA TYR A 21 -8.14 11.11 0.96
C TYR A 21 -6.83 11.37 1.74
N HIS A 22 -5.80 10.52 1.55
CA HIS A 22 -4.52 10.57 2.28
C HIS A 22 -3.49 11.58 1.76
N ARG A 23 -3.66 12.14 0.54
CA ARG A 23 -2.74 13.17 0.02
C ARG A 23 -2.88 14.52 0.73
N GLN A 24 -3.94 14.74 1.50
CA GLN A 24 -4.23 16.04 2.14
C GLN A 24 -3.72 16.15 3.59
N THR A 25 -3.35 15.03 4.23
CA THR A 25 -2.82 14.99 5.59
C THR A 25 -2.06 13.67 5.78
N ALA A 26 -0.93 13.65 6.50
CA ALA A 26 -0.33 12.40 6.96
C ALA A 26 -1.35 11.71 7.89
N ALA A 27 -2.19 10.84 7.34
CA ALA A 27 -3.50 10.53 7.93
C ALA A 27 -3.49 9.29 8.82
N LEU A 28 -2.44 8.47 8.76
CA LEU A 28 -2.35 7.26 9.57
C LEU A 28 -1.55 7.46 10.84
N ASP A 29 -2.12 6.95 11.93
CA ASP A 29 -1.38 6.63 13.15
C ASP A 29 -0.12 5.80 12.82
N PRO A 30 1.01 5.99 13.53
CA PRO A 30 2.26 5.29 13.26
C PRO A 30 2.17 3.76 13.19
N HIS A 31 1.14 3.15 13.80
CA HIS A 31 0.97 1.69 13.84
C HIS A 31 0.08 1.13 12.73
N LEU A 32 -0.76 1.94 12.09
CA LEU A 32 -1.71 1.45 11.10
C LEU A 32 -1.04 0.91 9.81
N PRO A 33 0.10 1.47 9.32
CA PRO A 33 0.82 0.86 8.21
C PRO A 33 1.26 -0.59 8.49
N ASP A 34 1.58 -0.93 9.74
CA ASP A 34 2.00 -2.29 10.11
C ASP A 34 0.90 -3.34 9.87
N GLN A 35 -0.36 -2.93 9.98
CA GLN A 35 -1.52 -3.81 9.76
C GLN A 35 -1.91 -3.90 8.29
N LEU A 36 -1.78 -2.79 7.55
CA LEU A 36 -2.24 -2.70 6.17
C LEU A 36 -1.22 -3.23 5.16
N LEU A 37 0.08 -3.14 5.46
CA LEU A 37 1.15 -3.52 4.53
C LEU A 37 1.03 -4.97 4.01
N PRO A 38 0.78 -6.00 4.84
CA PRO A 38 0.65 -7.36 4.34
C PRO A 38 -0.53 -7.53 3.37
N VAL A 39 -1.66 -6.88 3.64
CA VAL A 39 -2.86 -6.97 2.79
C VAL A 39 -2.63 -6.23 1.47
N LEU A 40 -2.06 -5.03 1.54
CA LEU A 40 -1.72 -4.24 0.35
C LEU A 40 -0.58 -4.85 -0.46
N ALA A 41 0.27 -5.68 0.15
CA ALA A 41 1.28 -6.48 -0.52
C ALA A 41 0.72 -7.74 -1.22
N LEU A 42 -0.56 -8.05 -1.03
CA LEU A 42 -1.25 -9.11 -1.78
C LEU A 42 -2.32 -8.58 -2.75
N ALA A 43 -2.71 -7.30 -2.65
CA ALA A 43 -3.68 -6.68 -3.56
C ALA A 43 -3.12 -6.55 -5.00
N GLY A 44 -3.88 -6.86 -6.05
CA GLY A 44 -3.36 -6.80 -7.43
C GLY A 44 -3.02 -5.40 -7.95
N GLY A 45 -3.55 -4.33 -7.34
CA GLY A 45 -3.33 -2.95 -7.78
C GLY A 45 -2.25 -2.18 -7.02
N PRO A 46 -1.74 -1.08 -7.60
CA PRO A 46 -0.81 -0.19 -6.91
C PRO A 46 -1.48 0.47 -5.71
N SER A 47 -0.74 0.58 -4.61
CA SER A 47 -1.24 1.11 -3.35
C SER A 47 -0.23 2.11 -2.75
N ALA A 48 -0.72 3.08 -1.98
CA ALA A 48 0.13 4.00 -1.22
C ALA A 48 -0.47 4.36 0.14
N LEU A 49 0.39 4.53 1.13
CA LEU A 49 0.06 4.85 2.52
C LEU A 49 0.93 6.01 3.00
N SER A 50 0.33 7.07 3.54
CA SER A 50 1.07 8.11 4.29
C SER A 50 0.95 7.84 5.79
N THR A 51 2.03 8.07 6.54
CA THR A 51 2.04 7.95 8.01
C THR A 51 2.71 9.17 8.63
N GLN A 52 2.29 9.53 9.85
CA GLN A 52 2.93 10.60 10.63
C GLN A 52 4.32 10.21 11.12
N ARG A 53 4.65 8.92 11.13
CA ARG A 53 5.95 8.42 11.58
C ARG A 53 6.25 7.07 10.94
N ILE A 54 7.34 6.98 10.19
CA ILE A 54 7.92 5.69 9.82
C ILE A 54 8.49 5.06 11.10
N THR A 55 7.95 3.90 11.45
CA THR A 55 8.42 3.12 12.60
C THR A 55 9.41 2.05 12.14
N ARG A 56 10.22 1.54 13.08
CA ARG A 56 11.06 0.35 12.82
C ARG A 56 10.24 -0.88 12.42
N HIS A 57 8.99 -0.99 12.90
CA HIS A 57 8.09 -2.08 12.53
C HIS A 57 7.73 -1.99 11.05
N VAL A 58 7.43 -0.79 10.53
CA VAL A 58 7.19 -0.58 9.11
C VAL A 58 8.36 -1.05 8.26
N LEU A 59 9.58 -0.61 8.61
CA LEU A 59 10.79 -0.99 7.88
C LEU A 59 11.04 -2.51 7.91
N THR A 60 10.82 -3.13 9.07
CA THR A 60 10.95 -4.58 9.23
C THR A 60 9.89 -5.32 8.41
N ASN A 61 8.63 -4.86 8.43
CA ASN A 61 7.54 -5.44 7.65
C ASN A 61 7.85 -5.38 6.15
N VAL A 62 8.30 -4.23 5.65
CA VAL A 62 8.70 -4.08 4.24
C VAL A 62 9.79 -5.09 3.88
N ALA A 63 10.82 -5.23 4.72
CA ALA A 63 11.90 -6.18 4.49
C ALA A 63 11.44 -7.65 4.56
N VAL A 64 10.52 -7.99 5.46
CA VAL A 64 9.97 -9.34 5.59
C VAL A 64 9.07 -9.67 4.40
N ILE A 65 8.12 -8.79 4.07
CA ILE A 65 7.20 -8.96 2.94
C ILE A 65 7.96 -9.13 1.63
N GLY A 66 9.00 -8.33 1.39
CA GLY A 66 9.83 -8.42 0.19
C GLY A 66 10.58 -9.75 0.03
N ARG A 67 10.63 -10.61 1.07
CA ARG A 67 11.17 -11.98 0.96
C ARG A 67 10.15 -13.01 0.49
N PHE A 68 8.85 -12.69 0.58
CA PHE A 68 7.76 -13.61 0.26
C PHE A 68 6.94 -13.18 -0.95
N VAL A 69 6.93 -11.88 -1.24
CA VAL A 69 6.17 -11.29 -2.34
C VAL A 69 7.14 -10.65 -3.32
N GLU A 70 7.09 -11.07 -4.59
CA GLU A 70 7.88 -10.48 -5.69
C GLU A 70 7.27 -9.15 -6.14
N ARG A 71 7.14 -8.21 -5.20
CA ARG A 71 6.53 -6.91 -5.45
C ARG A 71 7.33 -5.77 -4.86
N PRO A 72 7.70 -4.77 -5.67
CA PRO A 72 8.40 -3.59 -5.16
C PRO A 72 7.58 -2.85 -4.11
N ILE A 73 8.20 -2.61 -2.97
CA ILE A 73 7.70 -1.75 -1.91
C ILE A 73 8.75 -0.66 -1.65
N THR A 74 8.36 0.60 -1.77
CA THR A 74 9.26 1.75 -1.55
C THR A 74 8.80 2.55 -0.35
N VAL A 75 9.74 2.98 0.48
CA VAL A 75 9.50 3.87 1.62
C VAL A 75 10.22 5.18 1.37
N GLU A 76 9.48 6.28 1.35
CA GLU A 76 9.98 7.65 1.25
C GLU A 76 9.88 8.29 2.64
N GLY A 77 11.02 8.71 3.20
CA GLY A 77 11.13 9.28 4.56
C GLY A 77 12.10 8.51 5.44
N ASN A 78 12.39 9.06 6.63
CA ASN A 78 13.31 8.47 7.60
C ASN A 78 12.56 7.89 8.80
N GLU A 79 13.16 6.92 9.50
CA GLU A 79 12.63 6.43 10.78
C GLU A 79 12.45 7.60 11.75
N GLY A 80 11.25 7.69 12.36
CA GLY A 80 10.88 8.79 13.26
C GLY A 80 10.15 9.96 12.60
N GLU A 81 10.21 10.07 11.27
CA GLU A 81 9.63 11.17 10.50
C GLU A 81 8.38 10.75 9.72
N PRO A 82 7.50 11.70 9.33
CA PRO A 82 6.44 11.42 8.39
C PRO A 82 6.98 10.82 7.10
N GLY A 83 6.21 9.92 6.49
CA GLY A 83 6.66 9.23 5.30
C GLY A 83 5.55 8.63 4.46
N LEU A 84 5.92 8.21 3.26
CA LEU A 84 5.05 7.61 2.27
C LEU A 84 5.57 6.22 1.90
N ILE A 85 4.69 5.23 1.97
CA ILE A 85 4.99 3.86 1.59
C ILE A 85 4.19 3.54 0.33
N ARG A 86 4.83 3.01 -0.70
CA ARG A 86 4.17 2.61 -1.96
C ARG A 86 4.40 1.13 -2.20
N VAL A 87 3.34 0.45 -2.63
CA VAL A 87 3.37 -0.93 -3.08
C VAL A 87 3.02 -0.91 -4.56
N ALA A 88 3.88 -1.47 -5.41
CA ALA A 88 3.58 -1.60 -6.82
C ALA A 88 2.35 -2.50 -7.03
N GLY A 89 1.60 -2.26 -8.10
CA GLY A 89 0.58 -3.21 -8.57
C GLY A 89 1.20 -4.27 -9.46
N ASP A 90 0.41 -5.27 -9.82
CA ASP A 90 0.75 -6.18 -10.91
C ASP A 90 0.86 -5.36 -12.20
N ALA A 91 1.77 -5.76 -13.09
CA ALA A 91 1.87 -5.13 -14.41
C ALA A 91 0.50 -5.22 -15.09
N PRO A 92 -0.01 -4.14 -15.73
CA PRO A 92 -1.25 -4.24 -16.47
C PRO A 92 -1.08 -5.34 -17.52
N VAL A 93 -1.83 -6.43 -17.38
CA VAL A 93 -2.00 -7.40 -18.46
C VAL A 93 -2.84 -6.67 -19.51
N LEU A 94 -2.18 -5.89 -20.37
CA LEU A 94 -2.82 -5.35 -21.55
C LEU A 94 -3.25 -6.56 -22.39
N PRO A 95 -4.55 -6.67 -22.77
CA PRO A 95 -4.95 -7.70 -23.69
C PRO A 95 -4.10 -7.54 -24.96
N SER A 96 -3.45 -8.64 -25.36
CA SER A 96 -2.78 -8.68 -26.66
C SER A 96 -3.83 -8.38 -27.75
N PRO A 97 -3.47 -7.61 -28.79
CA PRO A 97 -4.41 -7.21 -29.84
C PRO A 97 -5.04 -8.40 -30.56
#